data_AF-A0AAD4MRK7-F1
#
_entry.id   AF-A0AAD4MRK7-F1
#
_cell.length_a   1.000
_cell.length_b   1.000
_cell.length_c   1.000
_cell.angle_alpha   90.00
_cell.angle_beta   90.00
_cell.angle_gamma   90.00
#
_symmetry.space_group_name_H-M   'P 1'
#
loop_
_entity.id
_entity.type
_entity.pdbx_description
1 polymer ?
#
loop_
_entity_poly.entity_id
_entity_poly.type
_entity_poly.pdbx_seq_one_letter_code
_entity_poly.pdbx_strand_id
1 'polypeptide(L)'
;MSEQIERFLDKACDFDEDFVSTKYVVQRILGGAQEFDPRGRATVSAGSITEICKAWGKEEKYLECKQHRLGHLQVKEGELELIDGVHVGCVSFPKKKLADCNGIDSPKSVLNKLCDVSKAKRPLYTVRKRSHDGRFDAEINVMDKR
;
A
#
# COMPACT_ATOMS: atom_id res chain seq x y z
N MET A 1 23.89 16.22 1.29
CA MET A 1 23.39 15.38 0.17
C MET A 1 22.99 13.99 0.66
N SER A 2 23.91 13.22 1.28
CA SER A 2 23.58 11.90 1.88
C SER A 2 22.39 11.97 2.84
N GLU A 3 22.40 12.93 3.77
CA GLU A 3 21.34 13.11 4.75
C GLU A 3 19.96 13.44 4.12
N GLN A 4 19.93 14.15 2.99
CA GLN A 4 18.67 14.45 2.29
C GLN A 4 18.08 13.20 1.64
N ILE A 5 18.95 12.35 1.06
CA ILE A 5 18.55 11.08 0.45
C ILE A 5 18.09 10.11 1.52
N GLU A 6 18.82 10.00 2.63
CA GLU A 6 18.45 9.14 3.76
C GLU A 6 17.11 9.55 4.36
N ARG A 7 16.87 10.84 4.62
CA ARG A 7 15.58 11.35 5.11
C ARG A 7 14.44 11.15 4.10
N PHE A 8 14.72 11.28 2.81
CA PHE A 8 13.76 10.97 1.76
C PHE A 8 13.40 9.48 1.77
N LEU A 9 14.39 8.60 1.86
CA LEU A 9 14.18 7.15 1.87
C LEU A 9 13.43 6.68 3.11
N ASP A 10 13.64 7.31 4.28
CA ASP A 10 12.83 7.04 5.47
C ASP A 10 11.35 7.28 5.19
N LYS A 11 11.02 8.45 4.61
CA LYS A 11 9.63 8.78 4.22
C LYS A 11 9.11 7.86 3.12
N ALA A 12 9.92 7.56 2.10
CA ALA A 12 9.53 6.65 1.04
C ALA A 12 9.14 5.26 1.60
N CYS A 13 9.86 4.78 2.62
CA CYS A 13 9.53 3.54 3.33
C CYS A 13 8.23 3.64 4.12
N ASP A 14 8.02 4.76 4.84
CA ASP A 14 6.82 5.00 5.66
C ASP A 14 5.55 5.08 4.79
N PHE A 15 5.65 5.65 3.59
CA PHE A 15 4.51 5.85 2.69
C PHE A 15 4.37 4.80 1.58
N ASP A 16 5.21 3.76 1.58
CA ASP A 16 5.23 2.70 0.55
C ASP A 16 5.31 3.26 -0.88
N GLU A 17 6.19 4.25 -1.06
CA GLU A 17 6.44 4.88 -2.36
C GLU A 17 6.95 3.84 -3.37
N ASP A 18 6.58 4.02 -4.64
CA ASP A 18 6.96 3.08 -5.67
C ASP A 18 8.45 3.21 -6.05
N PHE A 19 9.00 2.13 -6.60
CA PHE A 19 10.39 2.04 -6.99
C PHE A 19 10.80 3.11 -8.03
N VAL A 20 9.97 3.38 -9.04
CA VAL A 20 10.31 4.29 -10.15
C VAL A 20 10.40 5.73 -9.62
N SER A 21 9.40 6.15 -8.85
CA SER A 21 9.37 7.47 -8.22
C SER A 21 10.54 7.66 -7.25
N THR A 22 10.78 6.65 -6.40
CA THR A 22 11.90 6.66 -5.45
C THR A 22 13.25 6.78 -6.15
N LYS A 23 13.49 5.96 -7.19
CA LYS A 23 14.72 5.98 -7.99
C LYS A 23 14.94 7.34 -8.65
N TYR A 24 13.89 7.89 -9.25
CA TYR A 24 13.94 9.20 -9.89
C TYR A 24 14.35 10.31 -8.91
N VAL A 25 13.70 10.38 -7.74
CA VAL A 25 13.99 11.44 -6.75
C VAL A 25 15.43 11.34 -6.23
N VAL A 26 15.90 10.14 -5.89
CA VAL A 26 17.27 9.95 -5.41
C VAL A 26 18.30 10.37 -6.46
N GLN A 27 18.10 10.01 -7.74
CA GLN A 27 18.97 10.43 -8.83
C GLN A 27 18.95 11.96 -9.03
N ARG A 28 17.80 12.61 -8.83
CA ARG A 28 17.69 14.08 -8.93
C ARG A 28 18.41 14.80 -7.79
N ILE A 29 18.41 14.24 -6.59
CA ILE A 29 19.18 14.79 -5.45
C ILE A 29 20.68 14.59 -5.67
N LEU A 30 21.09 13.44 -6.23
CA LEU A 30 22.49 13.15 -6.56
C LEU A 30 23.03 14.01 -7.71
N GLY A 31 22.21 14.28 -8.73
CA GLY A 31 22.66 14.92 -9.95
C GLY A 31 23.85 14.16 -10.58
N GLY A 32 24.89 14.89 -10.98
CA GLY A 32 26.10 14.29 -11.55
C GLY A 32 26.92 13.45 -10.56
N ALA A 33 26.68 13.56 -9.25
CA ALA A 33 27.40 12.76 -8.26
C ALA A 33 27.08 11.25 -8.37
N GLN A 34 26.01 10.87 -9.08
CA GLN A 34 25.64 9.48 -9.29
C GLN A 34 26.68 8.66 -10.07
N GLU A 35 27.55 9.32 -10.85
CA GLU A 35 28.62 8.65 -11.60
C GLU A 35 29.81 8.29 -10.70
N PHE A 36 30.09 9.14 -9.71
CA PHE A 36 31.29 9.06 -8.87
C PHE A 36 31.03 8.37 -7.52
N ASP A 37 29.87 8.62 -6.89
CA ASP A 37 29.48 7.98 -5.63
C ASP A 37 29.12 6.50 -5.89
N PRO A 38 29.78 5.53 -5.22
CA PRO A 38 29.45 4.11 -5.33
C PRO A 38 27.96 3.81 -5.05
N ARG A 39 27.34 4.52 -4.10
CA ARG A 39 25.91 4.39 -3.76
C ARG A 39 25.02 5.00 -4.84
N GLY A 40 25.51 6.06 -5.47
CA GLY A 40 24.88 6.65 -6.65
C GLY A 40 24.83 5.69 -7.82
N ARG A 41 25.97 5.04 -8.15
CA ARG A 41 26.02 3.99 -9.19
C ARG A 41 25.11 2.80 -8.83
N ALA A 42 25.11 2.38 -7.57
CA ALA A 42 24.21 1.34 -7.10
C ALA A 42 22.73 1.72 -7.26
N THR A 43 22.38 3.00 -7.01
CA THR A 43 21.01 3.51 -7.22
C THR A 43 20.62 3.51 -8.70
N VAL A 44 21.54 3.86 -9.60
CA VAL A 44 21.31 3.79 -11.06
C VAL A 44 21.06 2.36 -11.51
N SER A 45 21.81 1.39 -10.98
CA SER A 45 21.68 -0.02 -11.34
C SER A 45 20.54 -0.76 -10.64
N ALA A 46 19.97 -0.21 -9.57
CA ALA A 46 18.91 -0.86 -8.79
C ALA A 46 17.66 -1.12 -9.64
N GLY A 47 17.10 -2.33 -9.53
CA GLY A 47 15.81 -2.76 -10.09
C GLY A 47 14.68 -2.83 -9.06
N SER A 48 14.95 -2.53 -7.79
CA SER A 48 13.96 -2.54 -6.71
C SER A 48 14.24 -1.48 -5.64
N ILE A 49 13.22 -1.12 -4.85
CA ILE A 49 13.36 -0.20 -3.72
C ILE A 49 14.25 -0.79 -2.61
N THR A 50 14.24 -2.12 -2.43
CA THR A 50 15.11 -2.82 -1.48
C THR A 50 16.59 -2.56 -1.80
N GLU A 51 16.98 -2.66 -3.08
CA GLU A 51 18.35 -2.43 -3.53
C GLU A 51 18.77 -0.97 -3.35
N ILE A 52 17.87 -0.02 -3.60
CA ILE A 52 18.12 1.40 -3.31
C ILE A 52 18.32 1.59 -1.81
N CYS A 53 17.41 1.09 -0.97
CA CYS A 53 17.54 1.21 0.49
C CYS A 53 18.84 0.58 1.00
N LYS A 54 19.25 -0.56 0.45
CA LYS A 54 20.52 -1.20 0.76
C LYS A 54 21.73 -0.33 0.40
N ALA A 55 21.73 0.30 -0.78
CA ALA A 55 22.80 1.21 -1.18
C ALA A 55 22.97 2.41 -0.23
N TRP A 56 21.90 2.78 0.50
CA TRP A 56 21.86 3.93 1.41
C TRP A 56 21.78 3.54 2.89
N GLY A 57 21.97 2.27 3.25
CA GLY A 57 21.91 1.83 4.65
C GLY A 57 20.52 1.92 5.30
N LYS A 58 19.46 1.88 4.48
CA LYS A 58 18.04 1.94 4.90
C LYS A 58 17.29 0.62 4.73
N GLU A 59 18.01 -0.48 4.51
CA GLU A 59 17.42 -1.81 4.33
C GLU A 59 16.59 -2.24 5.54
N GLU A 60 17.10 -2.02 6.76
CA GLU A 60 16.39 -2.35 8.00
C GLU A 60 15.06 -1.59 8.13
N LYS A 61 15.07 -0.26 7.91
CA LYS A 61 13.87 0.57 7.90
C LYS A 61 12.85 0.09 6.87
N TYR A 62 13.30 -0.24 5.65
CA TYR A 62 12.42 -0.77 4.63
C TYR A 62 11.80 -2.12 5.04
N LEU A 63 12.59 -3.02 5.63
CA LEU A 63 12.12 -4.31 6.11
C LEU A 63 11.13 -4.17 7.27
N GLU A 64 11.38 -3.28 8.23
CA GLU A 64 10.46 -2.96 9.33
C GLU A 64 9.13 -2.44 8.77
N CYS A 65 9.16 -1.43 7.92
CA CYS A 65 7.95 -0.88 7.29
C CYS A 65 7.21 -1.96 6.47
N LYS A 66 7.93 -2.82 5.75
CA LYS A 66 7.35 -3.95 5.01
C LYS A 66 6.71 -4.98 5.93
N GLN A 67 7.35 -5.33 7.04
CA GLN A 67 6.79 -6.26 8.04
C GLN A 67 5.56 -5.67 8.71
N HIS A 68 5.59 -4.38 9.07
CA HIS A 68 4.43 -3.67 9.61
C HIS A 68 3.26 -3.71 8.61
N ARG A 69 3.53 -3.44 7.31
CA ARG A 69 2.52 -3.58 6.25
C ARG A 69 1.98 -5.01 6.15
N LEU A 70 2.85 -6.03 6.19
CA LEU A 70 2.44 -7.43 6.15
C LEU A 70 1.62 -7.84 7.39
N GLY A 71 1.93 -7.29 8.56
CA GLY A 71 1.14 -7.48 9.78
C GLY A 71 -0.27 -6.90 9.66
N HIS A 72 -0.42 -5.73 9.03
CA HIS A 72 -1.73 -5.12 8.74
C HIS A 72 -2.45 -5.72 7.51
N LEU A 73 -1.75 -6.50 6.69
CA LEU A 73 -2.31 -7.21 5.52
C LEU A 73 -2.93 -8.56 5.91
N GLN A 74 -2.65 -9.06 7.11
CA GLN A 74 -3.34 -10.23 7.64
C GLN A 74 -4.62 -9.76 8.33
N VAL A 75 -5.76 -9.89 7.64
CA VAL A 75 -7.04 -9.96 8.34
C VAL A 75 -6.93 -11.18 9.25
N LYS A 76 -6.66 -10.96 10.54
CA LYS A 76 -6.93 -12.00 11.54
C LYS A 76 -8.44 -12.23 11.48
N GLU A 77 -8.84 -13.44 11.13
CA GLU A 77 -10.23 -13.90 11.32
C GLU A 77 -10.64 -13.55 12.77
N GLY A 78 -11.56 -12.59 12.93
CA GLY A 78 -12.14 -12.24 14.23
C GLY A 78 -12.01 -10.79 14.72
N GLU A 79 -11.20 -9.93 14.09
CA GLU A 79 -11.05 -8.51 14.51
C GLU A 79 -11.99 -7.56 13.73
N LEU A 80 -13.28 -7.88 13.66
CA LEU A 80 -14.28 -6.88 13.26
C LEU A 80 -14.69 -6.10 14.51
N GLU A 81 -14.29 -4.83 14.59
CA GLU A 81 -14.70 -3.96 15.68
C GLU A 81 -16.09 -3.40 15.41
N LEU A 82 -17.00 -3.50 16.38
CA LEU A 82 -18.30 -2.86 16.29
C LEU A 82 -18.18 -1.40 16.74
N ILE A 83 -18.17 -0.47 15.78
CA ILE A 83 -18.09 0.97 16.02
C ILE A 83 -19.39 1.60 15.51
N ASP A 84 -20.17 2.23 16.39
CA ASP A 84 -21.43 2.91 16.05
C ASP A 84 -22.44 2.03 15.27
N GLY A 85 -22.47 0.71 15.56
CA GLY A 85 -23.34 -0.25 14.89
C GLY A 85 -22.83 -0.75 13.53
N VAL A 86 -21.60 -0.40 13.17
CA VAL A 86 -20.90 -0.80 11.94
C VAL A 86 -19.78 -1.77 12.29
N HIS A 87 -19.68 -2.90 11.59
CA HIS A 87 -18.55 -3.83 11.74
C HIS A 87 -17.37 -3.35 10.90
N VAL A 88 -16.37 -2.77 11.55
CA VAL A 88 -15.17 -2.23 10.91
C VAL A 88 -14.08 -3.30 10.89
N GLY A 89 -13.63 -3.65 9.69
CA GLY A 89 -12.46 -4.49 9.46
C GLY A 89 -11.47 -3.79 8.54
N CYS A 90 -10.20 -3.75 8.94
CA CYS A 90 -9.15 -3.23 8.06
C CYS A 90 -8.74 -4.32 7.06
N VAL A 91 -9.25 -4.24 5.84
CA VAL A 91 -8.84 -5.15 4.76
C VAL A 91 -7.85 -4.43 3.86
N SER A 92 -6.58 -4.81 3.95
CA SER A 92 -5.57 -4.41 2.99
C SER A 92 -5.26 -5.58 2.05
N PHE A 93 -5.07 -5.32 0.77
CA PHE A 93 -4.67 -6.32 -0.22
C PHE A 93 -3.55 -5.76 -1.10
N PRO A 94 -2.56 -6.58 -1.51
CA PRO A 94 -1.53 -6.14 -2.44
C PRO A 94 -2.18 -5.71 -3.76
N LYS A 95 -1.94 -4.45 -4.20
CA LYS A 95 -2.49 -3.92 -5.46
C LYS A 95 -2.23 -4.82 -6.67
N LYS A 96 -1.07 -5.51 -6.69
CA LYS A 96 -0.70 -6.47 -7.75
C LYS A 96 -1.71 -7.61 -7.88
N LYS A 97 -2.22 -8.16 -6.77
CA LYS A 97 -3.24 -9.22 -6.81
C LYS A 97 -4.56 -8.73 -7.39
N LEU A 98 -4.95 -7.47 -7.18
CA LEU A 98 -6.15 -6.92 -7.81
C LEU A 98 -5.98 -6.68 -9.31
N ALA A 99 -4.80 -6.23 -9.73
CA ALA A 99 -4.48 -5.97 -11.13
C ALA A 99 -4.43 -7.26 -11.95
N ASP A 100 -3.78 -8.31 -11.42
CA ASP A 100 -3.63 -9.59 -12.12
C ASP A 100 -4.97 -10.33 -12.31
N CYS A 101 -5.94 -10.09 -11.44
CA CYS A 101 -7.26 -10.74 -11.51
C CYS A 101 -8.28 -10.05 -12.43
N ASN A 102 -7.94 -8.92 -13.09
CA ASN A 102 -8.86 -8.14 -13.93
C ASN A 102 -10.25 -7.88 -13.28
N GLY A 103 -10.30 -7.76 -11.95
CA GLY A 103 -11.54 -7.60 -11.19
C GLY A 103 -12.40 -8.85 -10.99
N ILE A 104 -12.07 -10.01 -11.61
CA ILE A 104 -12.81 -11.27 -11.52
C ILE A 104 -12.90 -11.79 -10.08
N ASP A 105 -11.80 -11.66 -9.33
CA ASP A 105 -11.68 -12.05 -7.92
C ASP A 105 -11.37 -10.86 -7.01
N SER A 106 -11.88 -9.69 -7.38
CA SER A 106 -11.89 -8.54 -6.48
C SER A 106 -12.78 -8.81 -5.25
N PRO A 107 -12.54 -8.14 -4.12
CA PRO A 107 -13.43 -8.24 -2.95
C PRO A 107 -14.90 -7.97 -3.29
N LYS A 108 -15.18 -7.04 -4.21
CA LYS A 108 -16.55 -6.73 -4.67
C LYS A 108 -17.18 -7.88 -5.44
N SER A 109 -16.43 -8.55 -6.32
CA SER A 109 -16.97 -9.69 -7.08
C SER A 109 -17.18 -10.90 -6.19
N VAL A 110 -16.26 -11.17 -5.26
CA VAL A 110 -16.40 -12.23 -4.25
C VAL A 110 -17.61 -11.99 -3.36
N LEU A 111 -17.81 -10.76 -2.86
CA LEU A 111 -18.98 -10.41 -2.06
C LEU A 111 -20.30 -10.56 -2.83
N ASN A 112 -20.32 -10.18 -4.11
CA ASN A 112 -21.49 -10.37 -4.96
C ASN A 112 -21.82 -11.85 -5.18
N LYS A 113 -20.80 -12.69 -5.48
CA LYS A 113 -20.96 -14.15 -5.61
C LYS A 113 -21.49 -14.75 -4.30
N LEU A 114 -21.00 -14.29 -3.14
CA LEU A 114 -21.51 -14.72 -1.84
C LEU A 114 -23.00 -14.37 -1.67
N CYS A 115 -23.41 -13.15 -2.04
CA CYS A 115 -24.82 -12.75 -1.98
C CYS A 115 -25.70 -13.62 -2.90
N ASP A 116 -25.21 -14.00 -4.08
CA ASP A 116 -25.91 -14.91 -4.99
C ASP A 116 -26.13 -16.29 -4.37
N VAL A 117 -25.07 -16.89 -3.80
CA VAL A 117 -25.12 -18.20 -3.14
C VAL A 117 -26.05 -18.17 -1.92
N SER A 118 -25.97 -17.10 -1.12
CA SER A 118 -26.79 -16.93 0.09
C SER A 118 -28.21 -16.42 -0.20
N LYS A 119 -28.57 -16.16 -1.46
CA LYS A 119 -29.86 -15.53 -1.87
C LYS A 119 -30.15 -14.22 -1.11
N ALA A 120 -29.09 -13.48 -0.78
CA ALA A 120 -29.19 -12.21 -0.09
C ALA A 120 -29.38 -11.06 -1.09
N LYS A 121 -29.85 -9.91 -0.59
CA LYS A 121 -29.87 -8.67 -1.39
C LYS A 121 -28.44 -8.29 -1.79
N ARG A 122 -28.30 -7.65 -2.96
CA ARG A 122 -27.01 -7.12 -3.43
C ARG A 122 -26.44 -6.11 -2.42
N PRO A 123 -25.12 -6.07 -2.24
CA PRO A 123 -24.47 -5.10 -1.36
C PRO A 123 -24.69 -3.67 -1.87
N LEU A 124 -25.06 -2.76 -0.98
CA LEU A 124 -25.22 -1.34 -1.27
C LEU A 124 -23.98 -0.57 -0.83
N TYR A 125 -23.34 0.12 -1.78
CA TYR A 125 -22.11 0.87 -1.53
C TYR A 125 -22.41 2.36 -1.43
N THR A 126 -22.07 2.98 -0.30
CA THR A 126 -22.13 4.43 -0.12
C THR A 126 -20.72 4.97 -0.10
N VAL A 127 -20.36 5.77 -1.10
CA VAL A 127 -19.01 6.36 -1.21
C VAL A 127 -19.04 7.80 -0.71
N ARG A 128 -18.06 8.17 0.11
CA ARG A 128 -17.90 9.54 0.62
C ARG A 128 -16.50 10.03 0.28
N LYS A 129 -16.40 11.20 -0.33
CA LYS A 129 -15.12 11.88 -0.54
C LYS A 129 -14.72 12.60 0.74
N ARG A 130 -13.54 12.32 1.26
CA ARG A 130 -12.97 12.99 2.42
C ARG A 130 -12.56 14.39 2.03
N SER A 131 -13.10 15.39 2.74
CA SER A 131 -12.85 16.80 2.47
C SER A 131 -11.40 17.22 2.77
N HIS A 132 -10.73 16.56 3.72
CA HIS A 132 -9.41 16.99 4.21
C HIS A 132 -8.23 16.53 3.35
N ASP A 133 -8.35 15.42 2.61
CA ASP A 133 -7.25 14.90 1.78
C ASP A 133 -7.69 14.39 0.40
N GLY A 134 -8.96 14.58 0.06
CA GLY A 134 -9.52 14.23 -1.23
C GLY A 134 -9.64 12.72 -1.51
N ARG A 135 -9.32 11.86 -0.54
CA ARG A 135 -9.47 10.40 -0.67
C ARG A 135 -10.94 9.99 -0.55
N PHE A 136 -11.24 8.72 -0.82
CA PHE A 136 -12.59 8.17 -0.78
C PHE A 136 -12.69 7.06 0.26
N ASP A 137 -13.73 7.12 1.09
CA ASP A 137 -14.16 6.03 1.94
C ASP A 137 -15.42 5.40 1.35
N ALA A 138 -15.65 4.11 1.59
CA ALA A 138 -16.85 3.41 1.16
C ALA A 138 -17.44 2.60 2.32
N GLU A 139 -18.73 2.82 2.59
CA GLU A 139 -19.55 2.05 3.53
C GLU A 139 -20.36 1.02 2.74
N ILE A 140 -20.44 -0.23 3.23
CA ILE A 140 -21.10 -1.33 2.52
C ILE A 140 -22.20 -1.90 3.42
N ASN A 141 -23.43 -1.90 2.93
CA ASN A 141 -24.55 -2.57 3.62
C ASN A 141 -24.87 -3.89 2.92
N VAL A 142 -24.77 -5.00 3.64
CA VAL A 142 -24.98 -6.36 3.11
C VAL A 142 -25.52 -7.29 4.21
N MET A 143 -26.53 -8.11 3.89
CA MET A 143 -27.14 -9.07 4.84
C MET A 143 -27.56 -8.42 6.18
N ASP A 144 -28.15 -7.22 6.12
CA ASP A 144 -28.56 -6.41 7.28
C ASP A 144 -27.42 -6.02 8.23
N LYS A 145 -26.17 -6.19 7.79
CA LYS A 145 -24.96 -5.69 8.44
C LYS A 145 -24.47 -4.45 7.71
N ARG A 146 -24.00 -3.48 8.48
CA ARG A 146 -23.24 -2.32 8.02
C ARG A 146 -21.81 -2.46 8.47
#